data_AF-A0A8T5ED17-F1
#
_entry.id   AF-A0A8T5ED17-F1
#
_cell.length_a   1.000
_cell.length_b   1.000
_cell.length_c   1.000
_cell.angle_alpha   90.00
_cell.angle_beta   90.00
_cell.angle_gamma   90.00
#
_symmetry.space_group_name_H-M   'P 1'
#
loop_
_entity.id
_entity.type
_entity.pdbx_description
1 polymer ?
#
loop_
_entity_poly.entity_id
_entity_poly.type
_entity_poly.pdbx_seq_one_letter_code
_entity_poly.pdbx_strand_id
1 'polypeptide(L)'
;MEVTPIRPSQFMTRNGPGALTPTVEGSILMPQLSTLVQELLHSGTKASISFSKPNAIGKTGLSKFEITDGRMERMLRHFNSRPDRIFEKNIRIFSLPTNADLSIKETQSILRGFIFPRWGICTQHKGPTILMQFSEPSQNNIILDCPKCRIQNRVPIRGVPIRFVQACSRGHLQDLYWPGLIHKGSTCSNKIFEWKDIGGDNFIIRCIK
;
A
#
# COMPACT_ATOMS: atom_id res chain seq x y z
N MET A 1 27.71 -30.90 -10.56
CA MET A 1 26.49 -30.21 -10.08
C MET A 1 26.46 -28.85 -10.75
N GLU A 2 25.55 -28.64 -11.69
CA GLU A 2 25.34 -27.32 -12.29
C GLU A 2 24.65 -26.41 -11.26
N VAL A 3 25.35 -25.38 -10.82
CA VAL A 3 24.79 -24.35 -9.95
C VAL A 3 24.02 -23.41 -10.87
N THR A 4 22.69 -23.50 -10.85
CA THR A 4 21.84 -22.53 -11.56
C THR A 4 22.03 -21.15 -10.91
N PRO A 5 22.63 -20.16 -11.59
CA PRO A 5 22.75 -18.84 -11.00
C PRO A 5 21.34 -18.26 -10.84
N ILE A 6 20.98 -17.93 -9.60
CA ILE A 6 19.76 -17.17 -9.30
C ILE A 6 19.90 -15.85 -10.04
N ARG A 7 19.10 -15.66 -11.10
CA ARG A 7 18.97 -14.33 -11.71
C ARG A 7 18.37 -13.41 -10.66
N PRO A 8 18.86 -12.17 -10.51
CA PRO A 8 18.16 -11.20 -9.68
C PRO A 8 16.73 -11.13 -10.19
N SER A 9 15.76 -11.44 -9.33
CA SER A 9 14.37 -11.10 -9.60
C SER A 9 14.32 -9.59 -9.78
N GLN A 10 14.43 -9.14 -11.03
CA GLN A 10 14.02 -7.81 -11.42
C GLN A 10 12.49 -7.83 -11.34
N PHE A 11 11.97 -7.73 -10.12
CA PHE A 11 10.59 -7.33 -9.90
C PHE A 11 10.46 -6.02 -10.66
N MET A 12 9.83 -6.08 -11.83
CA MET A 12 9.44 -4.88 -12.54
C MET A 12 8.52 -4.13 -11.60
N THR A 13 9.06 -3.01 -11.13
CA THR A 13 8.55 -2.06 -10.14
C THR A 13 8.81 -2.41 -8.67
N ARG A 14 9.94 -1.93 -8.14
CA ARG A 14 10.18 -1.76 -6.69
C ARG A 14 9.07 -0.95 -6.00
N ASN A 15 8.32 -0.17 -6.78
CA ASN A 15 7.28 0.77 -6.34
C ASN A 15 5.99 0.69 -7.16
N GLY A 16 5.69 -0.40 -7.87
CA GLY A 16 4.46 -0.47 -8.67
C GLY A 16 3.28 -1.07 -7.90
N PRO A 17 2.11 -1.22 -8.53
CA PRO A 17 0.92 -1.73 -7.87
C PRO A 17 1.17 -3.05 -7.14
N GLY A 18 0.82 -3.10 -5.85
CA GLY A 18 1.05 -4.27 -4.99
C GLY A 18 2.47 -4.39 -4.43
N ALA A 19 3.37 -3.46 -4.74
CA ALA A 19 4.67 -3.39 -4.07
C ALA A 19 4.53 -2.80 -2.65
N LEU A 20 5.37 -3.28 -1.73
CA LEU A 20 5.54 -2.68 -0.41
C LEU A 20 6.66 -1.66 -0.48
N THR A 21 6.31 -0.38 -0.32
CA THR A 21 7.26 0.72 -0.36
C THR A 21 7.43 1.31 1.05
N PRO A 22 8.67 1.46 1.54
CA PRO A 22 8.92 2.14 2.80
C PRO A 22 8.70 3.64 2.65
N THR A 23 7.94 4.25 3.55
CA THR A 23 7.77 5.71 3.66
C THR A 23 8.09 6.18 5.08
N VAL A 24 8.09 7.51 5.32
CA VAL A 24 8.22 8.10 6.66
C VAL A 24 7.10 7.65 7.60
N GLU A 25 5.95 7.29 7.04
CA GLU A 25 4.81 6.77 7.81
C GLU A 25 4.92 5.25 8.01
N GLY A 26 5.91 4.57 7.40
CA GLY A 26 6.25 3.15 7.46
C GLY A 26 5.93 2.39 6.15
N SER A 27 5.80 1.06 6.19
CA SER A 27 5.52 0.29 4.96
C SER A 27 4.09 0.56 4.45
N ILE A 28 3.99 0.97 3.19
CA ILE A 28 2.75 1.25 2.47
C ILE A 28 2.64 0.28 1.29
N LEU A 29 1.46 -0.31 1.09
CA LEU A 29 1.18 -1.04 -0.14
C LEU A 29 0.76 -0.06 -1.24
N MET A 30 1.45 -0.12 -2.37
CA MET A 30 1.14 0.69 -3.53
C MET A 30 -0.22 0.30 -4.11
N PRO A 31 -1.13 1.26 -4.33
CA PRO A 31 -2.47 0.98 -4.83
C PRO A 31 -2.43 0.52 -6.28
N GLN A 32 -3.58 0.07 -6.78
CA GLN A 32 -3.75 -0.24 -8.20
C GLN A 32 -3.46 0.99 -9.07
N LEU A 33 -2.91 0.79 -10.26
CA LEU A 33 -2.56 1.88 -11.17
C LEU A 33 -3.77 2.77 -11.50
N SER A 34 -4.96 2.19 -11.64
CA SER A 34 -6.21 2.92 -11.85
C SER A 34 -6.51 3.89 -10.71
N THR A 35 -6.41 3.43 -9.46
CA THR A 35 -6.58 4.26 -8.26
C THR A 35 -5.51 5.37 -8.21
N LEU A 36 -4.26 5.02 -8.48
CA LEU A 36 -3.15 5.98 -8.50
C LEU A 36 -3.38 7.10 -9.52
N VAL A 37 -3.78 6.74 -10.73
CA VAL A 37 -4.08 7.71 -11.80
C VAL A 37 -5.32 8.53 -11.44
N GLN A 38 -6.35 7.91 -10.87
CA GLN A 38 -7.55 8.62 -10.40
C GLN A 38 -7.22 9.64 -9.31
N GLU A 39 -6.29 9.35 -8.40
CA GLU A 39 -5.85 10.30 -7.37
C GLU A 39 -5.06 11.47 -7.95
N LEU A 40 -4.16 11.20 -8.91
CA LEU A 40 -3.42 12.24 -9.62
C LEU A 40 -4.33 13.10 -10.50
N LEU A 41 -5.42 12.54 -11.02
CA LEU A 41 -6.42 13.26 -11.80
C LEU A 41 -7.51 13.91 -10.93
N HIS A 42 -7.67 13.47 -9.68
CA HIS A 42 -8.69 14.03 -8.78
C HIS A 42 -8.34 15.48 -8.44
N SER A 43 -9.29 16.34 -8.80
CA SER A 43 -9.14 17.79 -8.81
C SER A 43 -9.01 18.37 -7.40
N GLY A 44 -8.02 19.25 -7.21
CA GLY A 44 -7.91 20.14 -6.06
C GLY A 44 -6.55 20.17 -5.36
N THR A 45 -5.66 19.22 -5.65
CA THR A 45 -4.31 19.21 -5.06
C THR A 45 -3.28 19.87 -5.98
N LYS A 46 -2.21 20.45 -5.39
CA LYS A 46 -1.06 20.96 -6.17
C LYS A 46 -0.44 19.87 -7.05
N ALA A 47 -0.47 18.63 -6.58
CA ALA A 47 0.03 17.46 -7.31
C ALA A 47 -0.78 17.23 -8.59
N SER A 48 -2.11 17.28 -8.52
CA SER A 48 -3.00 17.11 -9.68
C SER A 48 -2.84 18.23 -10.71
N ILE A 49 -2.71 19.48 -10.23
CA ILE A 49 -2.45 20.63 -11.11
C ILE A 49 -1.12 20.44 -11.84
N SER A 50 -0.06 20.07 -11.11
CA SER A 50 1.25 19.82 -11.71
C SER A 50 1.22 18.64 -12.67
N PHE A 51 0.53 17.55 -12.32
CA PHE A 51 0.38 16.37 -13.15
C PHE A 51 -0.32 16.67 -14.49
N SER A 52 -1.35 17.52 -14.48
CA SER A 52 -2.10 17.92 -15.68
C SER A 52 -1.39 19.00 -16.51
N LYS A 53 -0.48 19.78 -15.93
CA LYS A 53 0.27 20.80 -16.66
C LYS A 53 1.21 20.18 -17.71
N PRO A 54 1.29 20.78 -18.92
CA PRO A 54 2.21 20.35 -19.95
C PRO A 54 3.67 20.61 -19.52
N ASN A 55 4.56 19.69 -19.90
CA ASN A 55 6.00 19.91 -19.78
C ASN A 55 6.53 20.76 -20.96
N ALA A 56 7.84 21.01 -21.01
CA ALA A 56 8.49 21.78 -22.08
C ALA A 56 8.28 21.21 -23.50
N ILE A 57 7.88 19.94 -23.61
CA ILE A 57 7.64 19.21 -24.87
C ILE A 57 6.12 19.07 -25.14
N GLY A 58 5.27 19.70 -24.32
CA GLY A 58 3.82 19.64 -24.45
C GLY A 58 3.17 18.33 -23.98
N LYS A 59 3.93 17.39 -23.40
CA LYS A 59 3.36 16.15 -22.82
C LYS A 59 2.65 16.46 -21.51
N THR A 60 1.50 15.81 -21.28
CA THR A 60 0.68 15.94 -20.06
C THR A 60 0.45 14.58 -19.39
N GLY A 61 0.07 14.61 -18.11
CA GLY A 61 -0.29 13.40 -17.34
C GLY A 61 0.81 12.34 -17.33
N LEU A 62 0.43 11.06 -17.54
CA LEU A 62 1.35 9.92 -17.56
C LEU A 62 2.41 10.04 -18.66
N SER A 63 2.09 10.67 -19.79
CA SER A 63 3.02 10.81 -20.92
C SER A 63 4.28 11.60 -20.55
N LYS A 64 4.25 12.41 -19.50
CA LYS A 64 5.44 13.10 -18.96
C LYS A 64 6.47 12.15 -18.35
N PHE A 65 5.99 11.01 -17.86
CA PHE A 65 6.75 10.03 -17.11
C PHE A 65 7.00 8.76 -17.94
N GLU A 66 6.85 8.85 -19.27
CA GLU A 66 7.09 7.75 -20.18
C GLU A 66 8.58 7.39 -20.20
N ILE A 67 8.89 6.15 -19.85
CA ILE A 67 10.24 5.58 -19.95
C ILE A 67 10.39 5.02 -21.36
N THR A 68 11.30 5.61 -22.13
CA THR A 68 11.66 5.09 -23.46
C THR A 68 12.85 4.15 -23.32
N ASP A 69 12.60 2.84 -23.36
CA ASP A 69 13.63 1.81 -23.34
C ASP A 69 13.32 0.74 -24.39
N GLY A 70 14.04 0.79 -25.52
CA GLY A 70 13.81 -0.10 -26.65
C GLY A 70 14.08 -1.59 -26.35
N ARG A 71 14.91 -1.90 -25.34
CA ARG A 71 15.17 -3.29 -24.94
C ARG A 71 14.01 -3.81 -24.11
N MET A 72 13.54 -3.02 -23.14
CA MET A 72 12.42 -3.35 -22.28
C MET A 72 11.11 -3.47 -23.06
N GLU A 73 10.86 -2.54 -23.98
CA GLU A 73 9.70 -2.59 -24.87
C GLU A 73 9.69 -3.84 -25.74
N ARG A 74 10.84 -4.20 -26.33
CA ARG A 74 10.98 -5.41 -27.15
C ARG A 74 10.72 -6.67 -26.33
N MET A 75 11.23 -6.72 -25.11
CA MET A 75 11.02 -7.81 -24.17
C MET A 75 9.53 -7.93 -23.78
N LEU A 76 8.88 -6.81 -23.43
CA LEU A 76 7.45 -6.79 -23.09
C LEU A 76 6.58 -7.23 -24.27
N ARG A 77 6.89 -6.78 -25.49
CA ARG A 77 6.21 -7.22 -26.70
C ARG A 77 6.37 -8.73 -26.87
N HIS A 78 7.59 -9.26 -26.75
CA HIS A 78 7.83 -10.69 -26.89
C HIS A 78 7.01 -11.54 -25.91
N PHE A 79 6.95 -11.17 -24.63
CA PHE A 79 6.24 -11.97 -23.61
C PHE A 79 4.71 -11.76 -23.58
N ASN A 80 4.22 -10.60 -24.00
CA ASN A 80 2.77 -10.31 -23.97
C ASN A 80 2.05 -10.56 -25.29
N SER A 81 2.80 -10.74 -26.40
CA SER A 81 2.19 -11.07 -27.68
C SER A 81 1.82 -12.54 -27.70
N ARG A 82 0.53 -12.82 -27.92
CA ARG A 82 0.04 -14.18 -28.14
C ARG A 82 -0.50 -14.31 -29.56
N PRO A 83 -0.48 -15.52 -30.17
CA PRO A 83 -1.01 -15.74 -31.52
C PRO A 83 -2.46 -15.28 -31.70
N ASP A 84 -3.25 -15.32 -30.62
CA ASP A 84 -4.66 -14.94 -30.54
C ASP A 84 -4.90 -13.53 -29.98
N ARG A 85 -3.88 -12.86 -29.43
CA ARG A 85 -3.96 -11.51 -28.87
C ARG A 85 -2.72 -10.70 -29.21
N ILE A 86 -2.85 -9.91 -30.26
CA ILE A 86 -1.85 -8.92 -30.66
C ILE A 86 -1.95 -7.74 -29.67
N PHE A 87 -1.26 -7.83 -28.53
CA PHE A 87 -1.14 -6.75 -27.54
C PHE A 87 -0.24 -5.60 -28.03
N GLU A 88 0.03 -5.52 -29.33
CA GLU A 88 1.31 -4.99 -29.82
C GLU A 88 1.31 -3.50 -30.14
N LYS A 89 0.20 -2.78 -30.33
CA LYS A 89 0.36 -1.41 -30.86
C LYS A 89 0.74 -0.35 -29.82
N ASN A 90 0.38 -0.51 -28.54
CA ASN A 90 0.50 0.59 -27.57
C ASN A 90 0.97 0.18 -26.16
N ILE A 91 1.92 -0.76 -26.04
CA ILE A 91 2.60 -0.97 -24.74
C ILE A 91 3.51 0.23 -24.50
N ARG A 92 3.25 0.95 -23.41
CA ARG A 92 4.08 2.06 -22.92
C ARG A 92 4.47 1.79 -21.48
N ILE A 93 5.65 2.26 -21.11
CA ILE A 93 6.21 2.09 -19.77
C ILE A 93 6.24 3.48 -19.14
N PHE A 94 5.80 3.58 -17.89
CA PHE A 94 5.76 4.84 -17.17
C PHE A 94 6.45 4.69 -15.82
N SER A 95 7.22 5.69 -15.41
CA SER A 95 7.61 5.85 -14.03
C SER A 95 6.45 6.45 -13.23
N LEU A 96 6.37 6.10 -11.96
CA LEU A 96 5.48 6.83 -11.05
C LEU A 96 6.08 8.20 -10.73
N PRO A 97 5.27 9.27 -10.71
CA PRO A 97 5.76 10.60 -10.41
C PRO A 97 6.17 10.71 -8.93
N THR A 98 7.28 11.41 -8.69
CA THR A 98 7.78 11.77 -7.36
C THR A 98 7.39 13.20 -6.95
N ASN A 99 7.67 13.58 -5.71
CA ASN A 99 7.47 14.95 -5.22
C ASN A 99 8.30 15.97 -5.99
N ALA A 100 9.53 15.62 -6.33
CA ALA A 100 10.39 16.43 -7.17
C ALA A 100 9.79 16.62 -8.57
N ASP A 101 9.32 15.53 -9.19
CA ASP A 101 8.69 15.57 -10.51
C ASP A 101 7.47 16.47 -10.57
N LEU A 102 6.68 16.51 -9.48
CA LEU A 102 5.48 17.34 -9.39
C LEU A 102 5.75 18.73 -8.83
N SER A 103 7.00 19.08 -8.52
CA SER A 103 7.39 20.37 -7.92
C SER A 103 6.60 20.69 -6.65
N ILE A 104 6.40 19.68 -5.80
CA ILE A 104 5.75 19.82 -4.50
C ILE A 104 6.72 19.47 -3.37
N LYS A 105 6.41 19.90 -2.15
CA LYS A 105 7.24 19.60 -0.97
C LYS A 105 7.32 18.10 -0.74
N GLU A 106 8.46 17.61 -0.26
CA GLU A 106 8.67 16.20 0.10
C GLU A 106 7.68 15.69 1.16
N THR A 107 7.18 16.59 2.01
CA THR A 107 6.20 16.26 3.06
C THR A 107 4.77 16.13 2.54
N GLN A 108 4.52 16.46 1.28
CA GLN A 108 3.17 16.42 0.70
C GLN A 108 2.88 15.04 0.10
N SER A 109 1.82 14.39 0.56
CA SER A 109 1.41 13.10 -0.03
C SER A 109 0.90 13.28 -1.47
N ILE A 110 1.48 12.52 -2.40
CA ILE A 110 1.03 12.39 -3.80
C ILE A 110 0.08 11.22 -3.96
N LEU A 111 0.37 10.15 -3.22
CA LEU A 111 -0.28 8.85 -3.32
C LEU A 111 -0.83 8.49 -1.97
N ARG A 112 -2.12 8.17 -1.91
CA ARG A 112 -2.72 7.52 -0.75
C ARG A 112 -2.57 6.03 -0.93
N GLY A 113 -1.61 5.45 -0.24
CA GLY A 113 -1.55 4.02 -0.05
C GLY A 113 -2.07 3.65 1.34
N PHE A 114 -2.38 2.38 1.54
CA PHE A 114 -2.75 1.91 2.87
C PHE A 114 -1.53 1.32 3.58
N ILE A 115 -1.48 1.50 4.90
CA ILE A 115 -0.48 0.85 5.74
C ILE A 115 -0.65 -0.65 5.62
N PHE A 116 0.45 -1.36 5.36
CA PHE A 116 0.47 -2.82 5.35
C PHE A 116 1.42 -3.35 6.43
N PRO A 117 0.98 -4.31 7.26
CA PRO A 117 -0.40 -4.74 7.48
C PRO A 117 -1.35 -3.62 7.93
N ARG A 118 -2.63 -3.66 7.52
CA ARG A 118 -3.69 -2.70 7.89
C ARG A 118 -3.99 -2.70 9.37
N TRP A 119 -3.60 -3.74 10.07
CA TRP A 119 -3.82 -3.90 11.50
C TRP A 119 -2.52 -3.75 12.26
N GLY A 120 -2.61 -3.18 13.44
CA GLY A 120 -1.46 -3.12 14.33
C GLY A 120 -1.84 -2.85 15.77
N ILE A 121 -0.80 -2.87 16.57
CA ILE A 121 -0.85 -2.92 18.02
C ILE A 121 -0.45 -1.55 18.55
N CYS A 122 -1.38 -0.88 19.24
CA CYS A 122 -1.10 0.33 19.98
C CYS A 122 -0.65 -0.01 21.40
N THR A 123 0.57 0.40 21.75
CA THR A 123 1.22 0.22 23.07
C THR A 123 1.51 1.55 23.77
N GLN A 124 1.07 2.67 23.21
CA GLN A 124 1.45 4.01 23.68
C GLN A 124 0.75 4.41 24.98
N HIS A 125 -0.48 3.93 25.21
CA HIS A 125 -1.26 4.23 26.40
C HIS A 125 -0.90 3.31 27.57
N LYS A 126 -1.17 3.77 28.79
CA LYS A 126 -1.14 2.89 29.97
C LYS A 126 -2.35 1.96 29.92
N GLY A 127 -2.15 0.68 30.26
CA GLY A 127 -3.21 -0.32 30.31
C GLY A 127 -3.02 -1.44 29.29
N PRO A 128 -4.09 -2.17 28.94
CA PRO A 128 -3.98 -3.30 28.05
C PRO A 128 -3.67 -2.85 26.63
N THR A 129 -2.86 -3.64 25.95
CA THR A 129 -2.47 -3.43 24.56
C THR A 129 -3.70 -3.50 23.64
N ILE A 130 -3.79 -2.60 22.66
CA ILE A 130 -4.96 -2.52 21.77
C ILE A 130 -4.56 -2.94 20.36
N LEU A 131 -5.25 -3.91 19.78
CA LEU A 131 -5.23 -4.23 18.36
C LEU A 131 -6.32 -3.42 17.64
N MET A 132 -5.93 -2.66 16.61
CA MET A 132 -6.85 -1.83 15.83
C MET A 132 -6.40 -1.71 14.37
N GLN A 133 -7.31 -1.21 13.53
CA GLN A 133 -7.04 -0.94 12.12
C GLN A 133 -6.38 0.44 11.95
N PHE A 134 -5.24 0.49 11.26
CA PHE A 134 -4.47 1.72 10.96
C PHE A 134 -4.85 2.37 9.62
N SER A 135 -5.65 1.71 8.77
CA SER A 135 -6.06 2.27 7.48
C SER A 135 -7.44 1.82 7.05
N GLU A 136 -8.26 2.75 6.57
CA GLU A 136 -9.60 2.47 6.09
C GLU A 136 -9.57 1.69 4.76
N PRO A 137 -10.43 0.67 4.57
CA PRO A 137 -10.53 -0.05 3.30
C PRO A 137 -11.02 0.79 2.12
N SER A 138 -11.96 1.72 2.36
CA SER A 138 -12.69 2.44 1.32
C SER A 138 -11.91 3.58 0.68
N GLN A 139 -11.07 4.28 1.45
CA GLN A 139 -10.43 5.53 0.99
C GLN A 139 -8.90 5.51 1.02
N ASN A 140 -8.27 4.37 1.35
CA ASN A 140 -6.82 4.27 1.57
C ASN A 140 -6.26 5.35 2.52
N ASN A 141 -7.10 5.84 3.44
CA ASN A 141 -6.70 6.83 4.43
C ASN A 141 -6.11 6.13 5.65
N ILE A 142 -5.05 6.69 6.19
CA ILE A 142 -4.48 6.27 7.46
C ILE A 142 -5.39 6.78 8.58
N ILE A 143 -5.86 5.85 9.41
CA ILE A 143 -6.67 6.14 10.60
C ILE A 143 -5.88 5.67 11.81
N LEU A 144 -5.29 6.61 12.55
CA LEU A 144 -4.62 6.32 13.81
C LEU A 144 -5.50 6.83 14.94
N ASP A 145 -6.37 5.95 15.44
CA ASP A 145 -7.36 6.33 16.43
C ASP A 145 -7.50 5.26 17.52
N CYS A 146 -6.61 5.32 18.50
CA CYS A 146 -6.70 4.46 19.68
C CYS A 146 -7.61 5.12 20.73
N PRO A 147 -8.71 4.48 21.17
CA PRO A 147 -9.63 5.06 22.13
C PRO A 147 -8.96 5.31 23.49
N LYS A 148 -8.00 4.47 23.89
CA LYS A 148 -7.24 4.65 25.14
C LYS A 148 -6.28 5.85 25.05
N CYS A 149 -5.58 6.02 23.92
CA CYS A 149 -4.76 7.22 23.69
C CYS A 149 -5.61 8.49 23.69
N ARG A 150 -6.78 8.45 23.05
CA ARG A 150 -7.73 9.58 23.02
C ARG A 150 -8.14 10.01 24.43
N ILE A 151 -8.55 9.06 25.27
CA ILE A 151 -8.94 9.33 26.67
C ILE A 151 -7.76 9.87 27.48
N GLN A 152 -6.54 9.39 27.22
CA GLN A 152 -5.32 9.85 27.91
C GLN A 152 -4.70 11.11 27.28
N ASN A 153 -5.39 11.75 26.33
CA ASN A 153 -4.93 12.92 25.59
C ASN A 153 -3.53 12.74 24.96
N ARG A 154 -3.26 11.53 24.43
CA ARG A 154 -2.00 11.21 23.75
C ARG A 154 -2.13 11.46 22.25
N VAL A 155 -1.08 12.04 21.66
CA VAL A 155 -0.96 12.19 20.21
C VAL A 155 -0.94 10.80 19.57
N PRO A 156 -1.86 10.49 18.65
CA PRO A 156 -1.87 9.20 17.98
C PRO A 156 -0.56 8.96 17.21
N ILE A 157 0.09 7.84 17.49
CA ILE A 157 1.25 7.37 16.72
C ILE A 157 0.91 6.06 16.02
N ARG A 158 1.63 5.77 14.94
CA ARG A 158 1.58 4.45 14.31
C ARG A 158 2.11 3.44 15.33
N GLY A 159 1.25 2.49 15.71
CA GLY A 159 1.65 1.39 16.59
C GLY A 159 2.52 0.36 15.87
N VAL A 160 2.79 -0.76 16.52
CA VAL A 160 3.58 -1.85 15.93
C VAL A 160 2.71 -2.61 14.92
N PRO A 161 3.09 -2.73 13.64
CA PRO A 161 2.34 -3.54 12.67
C PRO A 161 2.21 -4.98 13.15
N ILE A 162 1.04 -5.58 12.92
CA ILE A 162 0.82 -6.98 13.29
C ILE A 162 1.71 -7.90 12.44
N ARG A 163 2.21 -8.99 13.02
CA ARG A 163 3.15 -9.91 12.32
C ARG A 163 2.45 -11.05 11.58
N PHE A 164 1.13 -10.97 11.40
CA PHE A 164 0.33 -12.03 10.82
C PHE A 164 -0.33 -11.57 9.53
N VAL A 165 -0.16 -12.39 8.49
CA VAL A 165 -0.71 -12.23 7.15
C VAL A 165 -1.25 -13.59 6.71
N GLN A 166 -2.20 -13.60 5.79
CA GLN A 166 -2.67 -14.82 5.13
C GLN A 166 -2.15 -14.83 3.70
N ALA A 167 -1.75 -16.03 3.25
CA ALA A 167 -1.36 -16.28 1.88
C ALA A 167 -2.24 -17.39 1.29
N CYS A 168 -2.66 -17.24 0.04
CA CYS A 168 -3.31 -18.34 -0.67
C CYS A 168 -2.28 -19.23 -1.38
N SER A 169 -2.67 -20.46 -1.75
CA SER A 169 -1.80 -21.40 -2.47
C SER A 169 -1.33 -20.89 -3.84
N ARG A 170 -1.98 -19.86 -4.38
CA ARG A 170 -1.59 -19.16 -5.61
C ARG A 170 -0.69 -17.94 -5.38
N GLY A 171 -0.22 -17.72 -4.16
CA GLY A 171 0.78 -16.71 -3.83
C GLY A 171 0.24 -15.30 -3.53
N HIS A 172 -1.07 -15.08 -3.46
CA HIS A 172 -1.61 -13.79 -3.01
C HIS A 172 -1.43 -13.64 -1.51
N LEU A 173 -0.81 -12.54 -1.10
CA LEU A 173 -0.64 -12.14 0.30
C LEU A 173 -1.68 -11.07 0.64
N GLN A 174 -2.37 -11.23 1.76
CA GLN A 174 -3.30 -10.22 2.27
C GLN A 174 -3.31 -10.21 3.80
N ASP A 175 -3.84 -9.15 4.41
CA ASP A 175 -4.01 -9.08 5.85
C ASP A 175 -5.02 -10.10 6.38
N LEU A 176 -4.83 -10.50 7.64
CA LEU A 176 -5.87 -11.24 8.36
C LEU A 176 -7.07 -10.34 8.65
N TYR A 177 -8.26 -10.86 8.37
CA TYR A 177 -9.51 -10.19 8.73
C TYR A 177 -9.86 -10.47 10.20
N TRP A 178 -9.25 -9.71 11.12
CA TRP A 178 -9.40 -9.87 12.57
C TRP A 178 -10.85 -9.88 13.07
N PRO A 179 -11.78 -9.00 12.63
CA PRO A 179 -13.16 -9.06 13.07
C PRO A 179 -13.81 -10.41 12.76
N GLY A 180 -13.55 -10.97 11.58
CA GLY A 180 -14.06 -12.30 11.22
C GLY A 180 -13.48 -13.41 12.10
N LEU A 181 -12.18 -13.35 12.39
CA LEU A 181 -11.49 -14.33 13.24
C LEU A 181 -11.97 -14.31 14.69
N ILE A 182 -12.21 -13.11 15.23
CA ILE A 182 -12.55 -12.90 16.64
C ILE A 182 -14.04 -13.10 16.86
N HIS A 183 -14.90 -12.58 15.98
CA HIS A 183 -16.35 -12.62 16.16
C HIS A 183 -17.00 -13.92 15.70
N LYS A 184 -16.37 -14.70 14.80
CA LYS A 184 -16.85 -16.01 14.32
C LYS A 184 -18.35 -16.04 13.96
N GLY A 185 -18.85 -14.99 13.31
CA GLY A 185 -20.26 -14.86 12.89
C GLY A 185 -21.19 -14.15 13.88
N SER A 186 -20.68 -13.58 14.99
CA SER A 186 -21.50 -12.73 15.88
C SER A 186 -21.90 -11.40 15.21
N THR A 187 -22.96 -10.77 15.71
CA THR A 187 -23.46 -9.46 15.23
C THR A 187 -22.61 -8.26 15.67
N CYS A 188 -21.55 -8.49 16.46
CA CYS A 188 -20.67 -7.41 16.90
C CYS A 188 -19.91 -6.81 15.71
N SER A 189 -20.02 -5.49 15.53
CA SER A 189 -19.33 -4.75 14.47
C SER A 189 -18.03 -4.10 14.92
N ASN A 190 -17.61 -4.32 16.18
CA ASN A 190 -16.42 -3.69 16.74
C ASN A 190 -15.14 -4.12 15.98
N LYS A 191 -14.22 -3.17 15.83
CA LYS A 191 -12.92 -3.33 15.16
C LYS A 191 -11.74 -3.01 16.08
N ILE A 192 -11.99 -2.88 17.38
CA ILE A 192 -11.00 -2.56 18.40
C ILE A 192 -10.95 -3.72 19.39
N PHE A 193 -9.79 -4.34 19.50
CA PHE A 193 -9.60 -5.55 20.28
C PHE A 193 -8.52 -5.35 21.34
N GLU A 194 -8.66 -6.05 22.46
CA GLU A 194 -7.61 -6.17 23.45
C GLU A 194 -6.65 -7.27 23.03
N TRP A 195 -5.35 -6.96 23.03
CA TRP A 195 -4.27 -7.91 22.80
C TRP A 195 -3.59 -8.22 24.12
N LYS A 196 -3.49 -9.51 24.48
CA LYS A 196 -2.80 -9.95 25.69
C LYS A 196 -1.79 -11.04 25.35
N ASP A 197 -0.51 -10.71 25.48
CA ASP A 197 0.56 -11.70 25.43
C ASP A 197 0.50 -12.59 26.69
N ILE A 198 0.56 -13.91 26.50
CA ILE A 198 0.57 -14.89 27.60
C ILE A 198 1.89 -15.66 27.68
N GLY A 199 2.90 -15.25 26.91
CA GLY A 199 4.28 -15.77 26.94
C GLY A 199 4.65 -16.59 25.71
N GLY A 200 5.91 -16.46 25.28
CA GLY A 200 6.40 -17.05 24.03
C GLY A 200 5.67 -16.46 22.81
N ASP A 201 5.24 -17.33 21.90
CA ASP A 201 4.43 -16.97 20.73
C ASP A 201 2.91 -17.04 20.99
N ASN A 202 2.50 -17.24 22.25
CA ASN A 202 1.10 -17.35 22.62
C ASN A 202 0.50 -16.00 23.02
N PHE A 203 -0.69 -15.72 22.49
CA PHE A 203 -1.44 -14.52 22.78
C PHE A 203 -2.94 -14.81 22.79
N ILE A 204 -3.69 -13.93 23.45
CA ILE A 204 -5.14 -13.94 23.50
C ILE A 204 -5.63 -12.60 22.96
N ILE A 205 -6.64 -12.64 22.09
CA ILE A 205 -7.32 -11.45 21.59
C ILE A 205 -8.77 -11.48 22.03
N ARG A 206 -9.27 -10.35 22.53
CA ARG A 206 -10.64 -10.22 23.02
C ARG A 206 -11.32 -8.99 22.42
N CYS A 207 -12.60 -9.12 22.10
CA CYS A 207 -13.41 -7.95 21.79
C CYS A 207 -13.66 -7.15 23.06
N ILE A 208 -13.31 -5.88 23.02
CA ILE A 208 -13.66 -4.91 24.07
C ILE A 208 -15.11 -4.52 23.76
N LYS A 209 -16.04 -4.72 24.68
CA LYS A 209 -17.40 -4.19 24.54
C LYS A 209 -17.44 -2.76 25.06
#